data_AF-A0A9W8BDL7-F1
#
_entry.id   AF-A0A9W8BDL7-F1
#
_cell.length_a   1.000
_cell.length_b   1.000
_cell.length_c   1.000
_cell.angle_alpha   90.00
_cell.angle_beta   90.00
_cell.angle_gamma   90.00
#
_symmetry.space_group_name_H-M   'P 1'
#
loop_
_entity.id
_entity.type
_entity.pdbx_description
1 polymer ?
#
loop_
_entity_poly.entity_id
_entity_poly.type
_entity_poly.pdbx_seq_one_letter_code
_entity_poly.pdbx_strand_id
1 'polypeptide(L)' 'MADTKNANSQVMGFVADLAAGGISAGVSKTIVAPIERVKLLLQVQASSDQIAADKRYKGIVDAFRRIPAEQGFGSFWR' A
#
# COMPACT_ATOMS: atom_id res chain seq x y z
N MET A 1 -38.11 24.93 -11.21
CA MET A 1 -37.44 24.99 -9.88
C MET A 1 -37.26 23.64 -9.19
N ALA A 2 -38.02 22.58 -9.52
CA ALA A 2 -37.81 21.23 -8.97
C ALA A 2 -36.59 20.50 -9.59
N ASP A 3 -36.35 20.69 -10.89
CA ASP A 3 -35.24 20.05 -11.63
C ASP A 3 -33.85 20.40 -11.09
N THR A 4 -33.60 21.67 -10.77
CA THR A 4 -32.33 22.15 -10.21
C THR A 4 -32.00 21.53 -8.84
N LYS A 5 -33.02 21.17 -8.03
CA LYS A 5 -32.80 20.52 -6.73
C LYS A 5 -32.34 19.07 -6.90
N ASN A 6 -32.88 18.35 -7.89
CA ASN A 6 -32.47 16.98 -8.18
C ASN A 6 -31.04 16.92 -8.75
N ALA A 7 -30.69 17.83 -9.65
CA ALA A 7 -29.33 17.91 -10.19
C ALA A 7 -28.27 18.14 -9.09
N ASN A 8 -28.56 19.03 -8.14
CA ASN A 8 -27.63 19.30 -7.03
C ASN A 8 -27.49 18.10 -6.07
N SER A 9 -28.58 17.38 -5.82
CA SER A 9 -28.55 16.14 -5.02
C SER A 9 -27.74 15.03 -5.68
N GLN A 10 -27.80 14.90 -7.02
CA GLN A 10 -27.01 13.92 -7.77
C GLN A 10 -25.52 14.27 -7.76
N VAL A 11 -25.18 15.55 -7.93
CA VAL A 11 -23.78 16.02 -7.84
C VAL A 11 -23.22 15.78 -6.43
N MET A 12 -23.99 16.09 -5.39
CA MET A 12 -23.57 15.81 -4.01
C MET A 12 -23.39 14.32 -3.72
N GLY A 13 -24.26 13.46 -4.27
CA GLY A 13 -24.10 12.01 -4.18
C GLY A 13 -22.80 11.54 -4.85
N PHE A 14 -22.52 12.02 -6.07
CA PHE A 14 -21.29 11.67 -6.78
C PHE A 14 -20.02 12.12 -6.03
N VAL A 15 -20.00 13.34 -5.47
CA VAL A 15 -18.85 13.82 -4.69
C VAL A 15 -18.66 12.99 -3.42
N ALA A 16 -19.75 12.60 -2.75
CA ALA A 16 -19.69 11.73 -1.58
C ALA A 16 -19.12 10.34 -1.94
N ASP A 17 -19.57 9.75 -3.05
CA ASP A 17 -19.06 8.46 -3.54
C ASP A 17 -17.59 8.55 -3.96
N LEU A 18 -17.19 9.64 -4.61
CA LEU A 18 -15.79 9.91 -4.96
C LEU A 18 -14.91 10.02 -3.71
N ALA A 19 -15.37 10.76 -2.70
CA ALA A 19 -14.65 10.91 -1.43
C ALA A 19 -14.54 9.58 -0.68
N ALA A 20 -15.64 8.83 -0.58
CA ALA A 20 -15.65 7.50 0.02
C ALA A 20 -14.72 6.54 -0.73
N GLY A 21 -14.74 6.55 -2.07
CA GLY A 21 -13.84 5.78 -2.90
C GLY A 21 -12.37 6.17 -2.71
N GLY A 22 -12.07 7.46 -2.62
CA GLY A 22 -10.73 7.99 -2.38
C GLY A 22 -10.16 7.57 -1.02
N ILE A 23 -10.97 7.66 0.04
CA ILE A 23 -10.57 7.23 1.39
C ILE A 23 -10.36 5.72 1.43
N SER A 24 -11.29 4.94 0.86
CA SER A 24 -11.19 3.48 0.77
C SER A 24 -9.93 3.04 0.02
N ALA A 25 -9.60 3.71 -1.09
CA ALA A 25 -8.38 3.44 -1.85
C ALA A 25 -7.11 3.79 -1.06
N GLY A 26 -7.12 4.91 -0.31
CA GLY A 26 -6.01 5.31 0.55
C GLY A 26 -5.73 4.30 1.67
N VAL A 27 -6.78 3.81 2.34
CA VAL A 27 -6.67 2.77 3.37
C VAL A 27 -6.25 1.43 2.78
N SER A 28 -6.76 1.07 1.60
CA SER A 28 -6.36 -0.16 0.92
C SER A 28 -4.87 -0.16 0.56
N LYS A 29 -4.36 0.94 -0.03
CA LYS A 29 -2.94 1.06 -0.38
C LYS A 29 -2.04 1.10 0.85
N THR A 30 -2.52 1.70 1.92
CA THR A 30 -1.87 1.69 3.24
C THR A 30 -1.62 0.27 3.75
N ILE A 31 -2.64 -0.59 3.70
CA ILE A 31 -2.53 -1.99 4.18
C ILE A 31 -1.70 -2.85 3.20
N VAL A 32 -1.79 -2.57 1.90
CA VAL A 32 -1.13 -3.36 0.85
C VAL A 32 0.36 -2.99 0.66
N ALA A 33 0.75 -1.74 0.94
CA ALA A 33 2.12 -1.24 0.85
C ALA A 33 3.19 -2.14 1.52
N PRO A 34 3.01 -2.65 2.76
CA PRO A 34 4.01 -3.54 3.36
C PRO A 34 4.16 -4.87 2.61
N ILE A 35 3.07 -5.44 2.08
CA ILE A 35 3.11 -6.72 1.35
C ILE A 35 3.79 -6.55 -0.02
N GLU A 36 3.46 -5.48 -0.75
CA GLU A 36 4.11 -5.16 -2.02
C GLU A 36 5.60 -4.94 -1.84
N ARG A 37 6.00 -4.24 -0.78
CA ARG A 37 7.40 -4.02 -0.45
C ARG A 37 8.15 -5.31 -0.13
N VAL A 38 7.54 -6.23 0.63
CA VAL A 38 8.16 -7.55 0.89
C VAL A 38 8.31 -8.36 -0.40
N LYS A 39 7.30 -8.36 -1.28
CA LYS A 39 7.39 -9.05 -2.57
C LYS A 39 8.48 -8.46 -3.47
N LEU A 40 8.56 -7.13 -3.58
CA LEU A 40 9.60 -6.45 -4.37
C LEU A 40 11.00 -6.74 -3.83
N LEU A 41 11.20 -6.68 -2.51
CA LEU A 41 12.48 -7.05 -1.88
C LEU A 41 12.85 -8.51 -2.15
N LEU A 42 11.88 -9.43 -2.09
CA LEU A 42 12.09 -10.86 -2.39
C LEU A 42 12.47 -11.10 -3.86
N GLN A 43 11.88 -10.35 -4.79
CA GLN A 43 12.21 -10.42 -6.21
C GLN A 43 13.58 -9.77 -6.50
N VAL A 44 13.86 -8.59 -5.95
CA VAL A 44 15.15 -7.90 -6.12
C VAL A 44 16.30 -8.69 -5.51
N GLN A 45 16.15 -9.33 -4.34
CA GLN A 45 17.22 -10.17 -3.79
C GLN A 45 17.48 -11.45 -4.62
N ALA A 46 16.49 -11.89 -5.40
CA ALA A 46 16.66 -13.01 -6.32
C ALA A 46 17.41 -12.57 -7.58
N SER A 47 17.20 -11.33 -8.02
CA SER A 47 17.84 -10.74 -9.21
C SER A 47 19.12 -9.95 -8.94
N SER A 48 19.46 -9.63 -7.70
CA SER A 48 20.61 -8.80 -7.32
C SER A 48 21.66 -9.58 -6.54
N ASP A 49 22.87 -9.61 -7.07
CA ASP A 49 24.08 -10.23 -6.48
C ASP A 49 24.74 -9.38 -5.38
N GLN A 50 24.17 -8.21 -5.06
CA GLN A 50 24.72 -7.29 -4.04
C GLN A 50 24.38 -7.69 -2.60
N ILE A 51 23.46 -8.63 -2.39
CA ILE A 51 23.11 -9.15 -1.07
C ILE A 51 23.86 -10.46 -0.88
N ALA A 52 24.90 -10.45 -0.03
CA ALA A 52 25.65 -11.65 0.34
C ALA A 52 24.70 -12.82 0.66
N ALA A 53 24.97 -14.01 0.13
CA ALA A 53 24.12 -15.19 0.28
C ALA A 53 23.77 -15.52 1.74
N ASP A 54 24.63 -15.14 2.68
CA ASP A 54 24.46 -15.26 4.14
C ASP A 54 23.37 -14.34 4.75
N LYS A 55 22.95 -13.28 4.04
CA LYS A 55 21.92 -12.33 4.49
C LYS A 55 20.61 -12.41 3.68
N ARG A 56 20.49 -13.36 2.73
CA ARG A 56 19.23 -13.57 2.01
C ARG A 56 18.12 -13.93 2.99
N TYR A 57 16.96 -13.29 2.81
CA TYR A 57 15.79 -13.60 3.64
C TYR A 57 15.35 -15.05 3.38
N LYS A 58 15.32 -15.88 4.42
CA LYS A 58 14.95 -17.31 4.30
C LYS A 58 13.48 -17.52 3.92
N GLY A 59 12.66 -16.47 4.00
CA GLY A 59 11.27 -16.48 3.56
C GLY A 59 10.56 -15.15 3.79
N ILE A 60 9.29 -15.09 3.37
CA ILE A 60 8.42 -13.91 3.50
C ILE A 60 8.30 -13.46 4.96
N VAL A 61 8.13 -14.41 5.89
CA VAL A 61 7.96 -14.13 7.33
C VAL A 61 9.23 -13.57 7.97
N ASP A 62 10.41 -14.03 7.54
CA ASP A 62 11.70 -13.54 8.02
C ASP A 62 11.95 -12.09 7.56
N ALA A 63 11.58 -11.79 6.31
CA ALA A 63 11.59 -10.42 5.78
C ALA A 63 10.60 -9.52 6.54
N PHE A 64 9.37 -9.97 6.78
CA PHE A 64 8.38 -9.20 7.55
C PHE A 64 8.82 -8.86 8.97
N ARG A 65 9.65 -9.70 9.60
CA ARG A 65 10.14 -9.48 10.96
C ARG A 65 11.41 -8.63 10.99
N ARG A 66 12.33 -8.84 10.05
CA ARG A 66 13.62 -8.11 9.99
C ARG A 66 13.49 -6.73 9.40
N ILE A 67 12.62 -6.49 8.42
CA ILE A 67 12.41 -5.16 7.82
C ILE A 67 12.03 -4.08 8.87
N PRO A 68 11.03 -4.29 9.75
CA PRO A 68 10.72 -3.31 10.79
C PRO A 68 11.79 -3.22 11.87
N ALA A 69 12.55 -4.31 12.12
CA ALA A 69 13.63 -4.32 13.10
C ALA A 69 14.91 -3.63 12.61
N GLU A 70 15.23 -3.71 11.31
CA GLU A 70 16.46 -3.16 10.71
C GLU A 70 16.27 -1.77 10.11
N GLN A 71 15.07 -1.44 9.60
CA GLN A 71 14.79 -0.14 8.98
C GLN A 71 13.68 0.68 9.64
N GLY A 72 13.01 0.13 10.67
CA GLY A 72 11.90 0.79 11.36
C GLY A 72 10.56 0.64 10.65
N PHE A 73 9.47 0.72 11.42
CA PHE A 73 8.09 0.57 10.92
C PHE A 73 7.71 1.59 9.84
N GLY A 74 8.28 2.80 9.88
CA GLY A 74 8.06 3.83 8.84
C GLY A 74 8.67 3.48 7.48
N SER A 75 9.56 2.49 7.41
CA SER A 75 10.17 2.06 6.15
C SER A 75 9.15 1.40 5.23
N PHE A 76 8.08 0.77 5.74
CA PHE A 76 7.06 0.13 4.90
C PHE A 76 6.29 1.07 3.97
N TRP A 77 6.33 2.38 4.24
CA TRP A 77 5.71 3.43 3.43
C TRP A 77 6.70 4.27 2.62
N ARG A 78 7.97 3.86 2.58
CA ARG A 78 9.02 4.53 1.81
C ARG A 78 9.27 3.82 0.49
#